data_AF-A0A6V7L550-F1
#
_entry.id   AF-A0A6V7L550-F1
#
_cell.length_a   1.000
_cell.length_b   1.000
_cell.length_c   1.000
_cell.angle_alpha   90.00
_cell.angle_beta   90.00
_cell.angle_gamma   90.00
#
_symmetry.space_group_name_H-M   'P 1'
#
loop_
_entity.id
_entity.type
_entity.pdbx_description
1 polymer ?
#
loop_
_entity_poly.entity_id
_entity_poly.type
_entity_poly.pdbx_seq_one_letter_code
_entity_poly.pdbx_strand_id
1 'polypeptide(L)'
;YMMIAPTIQQTRCKHWISRHLPADGSVAFADVTSAYTAICIMGPATRSLLTELTDDDLSPKSFPFFTYKELDVGLANGIRTMNLTHTGELGYVLYIPNE
;
A
#
# COMPACT_ATOMS: atom_id res chain seq x y z
N TYR A 1 -8.79 -7.39 -2.27
CA TYR A 1 -8.50 -6.62 -1.05
C TYR A 1 -7.05 -6.80 -0.68
N MET A 2 -6.40 -5.77 -0.13
CA MET A 2 -5.08 -5.87 0.49
C MET A 2 -5.23 -5.43 1.95
N MET A 3 -4.82 -6.29 2.88
CA MET A 3 -4.92 -6.01 4.31
C MET A 3 -3.54 -5.70 4.87
N ILE A 4 -3.45 -4.61 5.62
CA ILE A 4 -2.21 -4.16 6.26
C ILE A 4 -2.43 -4.29 7.76
N ALA A 5 -1.50 -4.95 8.44
CA ALA A 5 -1.53 -5.17 9.87
C ALA A 5 -0.22 -4.65 10.50
N PRO A 6 -0.23 -4.27 11.79
CA PRO A 6 1.00 -3.95 12.50
C PRO A 6 1.97 -5.13 12.47
N THR A 7 3.26 -4.86 12.26
CA THR A 7 4.32 -5.88 12.10
C THR A 7 4.30 -6.93 13.21
N ILE A 8 4.18 -6.49 14.48
CA ILE A 8 4.18 -7.38 15.64
C ILE A 8 2.90 -8.23 15.76
N GLN A 9 1.83 -7.89 15.04
CA GLN A 9 0.53 -8.55 15.12
C GLN A 9 0.22 -9.45 13.92
N GLN A 10 1.16 -9.63 12.98
CA GLN A 10 0.95 -10.46 11.79
C GLN A 10 0.38 -11.84 12.14
N THR A 11 1.03 -12.58 13.05
CA THR A 11 0.60 -13.92 13.46
C THR A 11 -0.78 -13.92 14.13
N ARG A 12 -1.05 -12.92 14.98
CA ARG A 12 -2.34 -12.80 15.67
C ARG A 12 -3.47 -12.52 14.68
N CYS A 13 -3.26 -11.58 13.75
CA CYS A 13 -4.22 -11.22 12.71
C CYS A 13 -4.51 -12.42 11.79
N LYS A 14 -3.47 -13.11 11.33
CA LYS A 14 -3.59 -14.34 10.53
C LYS A 14 -4.42 -15.40 11.24
N HIS A 15 -4.09 -15.71 12.49
CA HIS A 15 -4.83 -16.70 13.26
C HIS A 15 -6.31 -16.31 13.44
N TRP A 16 -6.58 -15.04 13.76
CA TRP A 16 -7.95 -14.54 13.91
C TRP A 16 -8.75 -14.65 12.61
N ILE A 17 -8.19 -14.21 11.48
CA ILE A 17 -8.87 -14.27 10.18
C ILE A 17 -9.13 -15.71 9.79
N SER A 18 -8.12 -16.58 9.84
CA SER A 18 -8.26 -18.00 9.47
C SER A 18 -9.34 -18.71 10.27
N ARG A 19 -9.52 -18.38 11.56
CA ARG A 19 -10.56 -18.95 12.42
C ARG A 19 -11.99 -18.51 12.02
N HIS A 20 -12.13 -17.35 11.41
CA HIS A 20 -13.43 -16.77 11.04
C HIS A 20 -13.72 -16.85 9.54
N LEU A 21 -12.90 -17.58 8.77
CA LEU A 21 -13.18 -17.80 7.36
C LEU A 21 -14.46 -18.65 7.19
N PRO A 22 -15.28 -18.35 6.18
CA PRO A 22 -16.41 -19.18 5.80
C PRO A 22 -15.95 -20.61 5.48
N ALA A 23 -16.69 -21.60 5.96
CA ALA A 23 -16.38 -23.02 5.70
C ALA A 23 -16.73 -23.46 4.27
N ASP A 24 -17.47 -22.64 3.53
CA ASP A 24 -17.91 -22.91 2.15
C ASP A 24 -16.82 -22.60 1.09
N GLY A 25 -15.66 -22.09 1.52
CA GLY A 25 -14.55 -21.75 0.62
C GLY A 25 -14.79 -20.51 -0.24
N SER A 26 -15.82 -19.71 0.05
CA SER A 26 -16.13 -18.48 -0.68
C SER A 26 -15.04 -17.40 -0.60
N VAL A 27 -14.18 -17.47 0.42
CA VAL A 27 -13.10 -16.50 0.66
C VAL A 27 -11.78 -17.22 0.90
N ALA A 28 -10.75 -16.85 0.15
CA ALA A 28 -9.37 -17.28 0.35
C ALA A 28 -8.55 -16.21 1.07
N PHE A 29 -7.67 -16.63 1.96
CA PHE A 29 -6.74 -15.76 2.67
C PHE A 29 -5.30 -16.22 2.43
N ALA A 30 -4.45 -15.31 1.97
CA ALA A 30 -3.04 -15.55 1.73
C ALA A 30 -2.19 -14.49 2.42
N ASP A 31 -1.09 -14.92 3.02
CA ASP A 31 -0.12 -14.07 3.68
C ASP A 31 0.95 -13.65 2.66
N VAL A 32 0.91 -12.37 2.25
CA VAL A 32 1.78 -11.80 1.22
C VAL A 32 2.83 -10.85 1.79
N THR A 33 3.08 -10.89 3.11
CA THR A 33 3.99 -9.94 3.77
C THR A 33 5.41 -9.96 3.19
N SER A 34 5.93 -11.11 2.79
CA SER A 34 7.26 -11.23 2.17
C SER A 34 7.28 -10.90 0.67
N ALA A 35 6.12 -10.81 0.03
CA ALA A 35 6.02 -10.56 -1.41
C ALA A 35 6.15 -9.08 -1.77
N TYR A 36 5.98 -8.18 -0.80
CA TYR A 36 6.03 -6.74 -1.01
C TYR A 36 7.04 -6.07 -0.08
N THR A 37 7.79 -5.12 -0.63
CA THR A 37 8.54 -4.13 0.13
C THR A 37 7.72 -2.85 0.24
N ALA A 38 7.60 -2.29 1.44
CA ALA A 38 6.91 -1.03 1.67
C ALA A 38 7.90 0.11 1.88
N ILE A 39 7.80 1.18 1.08
CA ILE A 39 8.56 2.42 1.26
C ILE A 39 7.58 3.55 1.57
N CYS A 40 7.78 4.22 2.71
CA CYS A 40 6.98 5.38 3.10
C CYS A 40 7.73 6.66 2.79
N ILE A 41 7.14 7.54 1.97
CA ILE A 41 7.69 8.86 1.69
C ILE A 41 6.74 9.90 2.27
N MET A 42 7.24 10.72 3.18
CA MET A 42 6.43 11.61 4.01
C MET A 42 7.00 13.02 4.00
N GLY A 43 6.12 14.00 3.99
CA GLY A 43 6.43 15.43 4.04
C GLY A 43 5.90 16.20 2.83
N PRO A 44 5.92 17.54 2.90
CA PRO A 44 5.32 18.42 1.91
C PRO A 44 5.97 18.28 0.51
N ALA A 45 7.25 17.92 0.46
CA ALA A 45 8.00 17.73 -0.80
C ALA A 45 7.67 16.42 -1.51
N THR A 46 6.96 15.48 -0.88
CA THR A 46 6.74 14.13 -1.41
C THR A 46 6.08 14.15 -2.79
N ARG A 47 5.07 15.01 -2.98
CA ARG A 47 4.40 15.12 -4.29
C ARG A 47 5.34 15.61 -5.37
N SER A 48 6.15 16.64 -5.08
CA SER A 48 7.13 17.16 -6.04
C SER A 48 8.13 16.08 -6.45
N LEU A 49 8.65 15.32 -5.47
CA LEU A 49 9.58 14.23 -5.71
C LEU A 49 8.96 13.13 -6.59
N LEU A 50 7.76 12.67 -6.25
CA LEU A 50 7.12 11.60 -7.01
C LEU A 50 6.71 12.05 -8.41
N THR A 51 6.29 13.30 -8.61
CA THR A 51 5.97 13.83 -9.94
C THR A 51 7.18 13.87 -10.89
N GLU A 52 8.42 13.90 -10.38
CA GLU A 52 9.61 13.75 -11.23
C GLU A 52 9.85 12.30 -11.67
N LEU A 53 9.22 11.34 -10.99
CA LEU A 53 9.42 9.90 -11.18
C LEU A 53 8.22 9.22 -11.83
N THR A 54 7.06 9.88 -11.95
CA THR A 54 5.83 9.28 -12.50
C THR A 54 5.13 10.26 -13.42
N ASP A 55 4.55 9.75 -14.50
CA ASP A 55 3.68 10.53 -15.40
C ASP A 55 2.23 10.63 -14.88
N ASP A 56 1.90 9.88 -13.82
CA ASP A 56 0.56 9.89 -13.21
C ASP A 56 0.24 11.20 -12.49
N ASP A 57 -1.02 11.64 -12.59
CA ASP A 57 -1.48 12.84 -11.87
C ASP A 57 -1.64 12.56 -10.36
N LEU A 58 -0.71 13.12 -9.57
CA LEU A 58 -0.69 13.08 -8.10
C LEU A 58 -1.40 14.27 -7.43
N SER A 59 -2.13 15.09 -8.19
CA SER A 59 -2.91 16.19 -7.66
C SER A 59 -3.93 15.70 -6.61
N PRO A 60 -4.32 16.52 -5.61
CA PRO A 60 -5.29 16.12 -4.61
C PRO A 60 -6.65 15.69 -5.18
N LYS A 61 -7.01 16.17 -6.38
CA LYS A 61 -8.25 15.80 -7.07
C LYS A 61 -8.16 14.42 -7.70
N SER A 62 -7.03 14.12 -8.35
CA SER A 62 -6.81 12.83 -9.00
C SER A 62 -6.48 11.75 -7.98
N PHE A 63 -5.63 12.04 -7.00
CA PHE A 63 -5.18 11.09 -5.99
C PHE A 63 -5.49 11.57 -4.55
N PRO A 64 -6.76 11.51 -4.13
CA PRO A 64 -7.21 12.00 -2.83
C PRO A 64 -6.68 11.17 -1.67
N PHE A 65 -6.72 11.74 -0.47
CA PHE A 65 -6.31 11.06 0.76
C PHE A 65 -7.16 9.80 1.00
N PHE A 66 -6.54 8.79 1.60
CA PHE A 66 -7.16 7.49 1.91
C PHE A 66 -7.62 6.70 0.67
N THR A 67 -6.91 6.87 -0.44
CA THR A 67 -7.09 6.05 -1.66
C THR A 67 -5.79 5.38 -2.04
N TYR A 68 -5.88 4.41 -2.95
CA TYR A 68 -4.72 3.78 -3.55
C TYR A 68 -4.83 3.85 -5.07
N LYS A 69 -3.67 3.83 -5.73
CA LYS A 69 -3.52 3.70 -7.17
C LYS A 69 -2.33 2.82 -7.46
N GLU A 70 -2.35 2.22 -8.64
CA GLU A 70 -1.17 1.59 -9.20
C GLU A 70 -0.46 2.64 -10.07
N LEU A 71 0.82 2.87 -9.81
CA LEU A 71 1.62 3.91 -10.45
C LEU A 71 2.90 3.30 -11.00
N ASP A 72 3.38 3.87 -12.10
CA ASP A 72 4.73 3.59 -12.60
C ASP A 72 5.68 4.65 -12.03
N VAL A 73 6.70 4.23 -11.26
CA VAL A 73 7.63 5.14 -10.59
C VAL A 73 9.06 4.82 -11.03
N GLY A 74 9.65 5.72 -11.80
CA GLY A 74 10.97 5.56 -12.41
C GLY A 74 10.97 4.42 -13.42
N LEU A 75 11.71 3.35 -13.11
CA LEU A 75 11.78 2.13 -13.93
C LEU A 75 10.95 0.98 -13.37
N ALA A 76 10.27 1.18 -12.23
CA ALA A 76 9.44 0.18 -11.60
C ALA A 76 7.98 0.42 -11.95
N ASN A 77 7.37 -0.57 -12.60
CA ASN A 77 5.98 -0.50 -13.05
C ASN A 77 5.05 -1.20 -12.06
N GLY A 78 3.79 -0.78 -12.04
CA GLY A 78 2.77 -1.49 -11.28
C GLY A 78 2.90 -1.35 -9.76
N ILE A 79 3.47 -0.24 -9.28
CA ILE A 79 3.68 -0.04 -7.84
C ILE A 79 2.36 0.37 -7.19
N ARG A 80 1.94 -0.41 -6.21
CA ARG A 80 0.73 -0.10 -5.43
C ARG A 80 1.02 1.02 -4.45
N THR A 81 0.57 2.21 -4.79
CA THR A 81 0.81 3.42 -3.99
C THR A 81 -0.46 3.79 -3.23
N MET A 82 -0.34 4.02 -1.94
CA MET A 82 -1.43 4.47 -1.06
C MET A 82 -1.16 5.89 -0.60
N ASN A 83 -2.12 6.79 -0.80
CA ASN A 83 -2.09 8.12 -0.19
C ASN A 83 -2.60 8.00 1.27
N LEU A 84 -1.72 7.48 2.13
CA LEU A 84 -1.98 7.22 3.53
C LEU A 84 -0.76 7.62 4.35
N THR A 85 -1.00 8.28 5.48
CA THR A 85 0.05 8.72 6.38
C THR A 85 -0.30 8.45 7.85
N HIS A 86 0.72 8.13 8.66
CA HIS A 86 0.62 8.03 10.11
C HIS A 86 1.14 9.27 10.84
N THR A 87 1.70 10.24 10.11
CA THR A 87 2.30 11.46 10.68
C THR A 87 1.37 12.67 10.62
N GLY A 88 0.27 12.58 9.87
CA GLY A 88 -0.62 13.72 9.59
C GLY A 88 -0.13 14.63 8.46
N GLU A 89 1.12 14.45 8.02
CA GLU A 89 1.70 15.14 6.87
C GLU A 89 1.33 14.45 5.55
N LEU A 90 1.38 15.19 4.43
CA LEU A 90 1.26 14.59 3.10
C LEU A 90 2.29 13.48 2.92
N GLY A 91 1.85 12.32 2.42
CA GLY A 91 2.76 11.21 2.18
C GLY A 91 2.09 10.07 1.43
N TYR A 92 2.94 9.20 0.90
CA TYR A 92 2.52 8.01 0.18
C TYR A 92 3.28 6.78 0.68
N VAL A 93 2.60 5.64 0.72
CA VAL A 93 3.18 4.33 0.99
C VAL A 93 3.21 3.55 -0.31
N LEU A 94 4.40 3.21 -0.78
CA LEU A 94 4.64 2.47 -2.00
C LEU A 94 4.85 0.99 -1.63
N TYR A 95 3.94 0.13 -2.06
CA TYR A 95 4.08 -1.33 -1.97
C TYR A 95 4.63 -1.86 -3.29
N ILE A 96 5.91 -2.18 -3.27
CA ILE A 96 6.68 -2.64 -4.42
C ILE A 96 6.73 -4.17 -4.38
N PRO A 97 6.30 -4.89 -5.43
CA PRO A 97 6.47 -6.33 -5.49
C PRO A 97 7.96 -6.70 -5.56
N ASN A 98 8.35 -7.76 -4.86
CA ASN A 98 9.75 -8.20 -4.80
C ASN A 98 10.19 -9.08 -6.00
N GLU A 99 9.24 -9.52 -6.84
CA GLU A 99 9.44 -10.39 -8.01
C GLU A 99 8.99 -9.70 -9.30
#